data_AF-A0A6C0E7P3-F1
#
_entry.id   AF-A0A6C0E7P3-F1
#
_cell.length_a   1.000
_cell.length_b   1.000
_cell.length_c   1.000
_cell.angle_alpha   90.00
_cell.angle_beta   90.00
_cell.angle_gamma   90.00
#
_symmetry.space_group_name_H-M   'P 1'
#
loop_
_entity.id
_entity.type
_entity.pdbx_description
1 polymer ?
#
loop_
_entity_poly.entity_id
_entity_poly.type
_entity_poly.pdbx_seq_one_letter_code
_entity_poly.pdbx_strand_id
1 'polypeptide(L)'
;MKVIIYNQNQGIYLVDSKNLIHVDNWIYNRPCEPNRVNEIKNYIEETGIVDGVIYIYEIMINNDYKYYCYDGNHRLQALKELTQSYPVLINIYKIDKDDEKIKDKFIKLNMANPVPELYFDDNTKILVQKNIVDEVVKYLINKYPKNLSTSPNPRKPNFNRDNTTDKLYKYLTDLNKTNITKEYLINELERINEYYKNNLTKIKNVSKTSLDKATETNCYLFLTDYYNEIKL
;
A
#
# COMPACT_ATOMS: atom_id res chain seq x y z
N MET A 1 17.87 22.14 14.91
CA MET A 1 17.47 20.73 15.05
C MET A 1 16.94 20.53 16.47
N LYS A 2 15.64 20.28 16.63
CA LYS A 2 15.08 19.91 17.95
C LYS A 2 15.06 18.38 18.01
N VAL A 3 15.59 17.82 19.09
CA VAL A 3 15.80 16.38 19.25
C VAL A 3 15.12 15.91 20.52
N ILE A 4 14.31 14.85 20.40
CA ILE A 4 13.80 14.08 21.54
C ILE A 4 14.44 12.70 21.44
N ILE A 5 15.36 12.37 22.35
CA ILE A 5 16.03 11.07 22.39
C ILE A 5 15.24 10.18 23.34
N TYR A 6 14.75 9.04 22.84
CA TYR A 6 14.07 8.05 23.67
C TYR A 6 15.07 7.15 24.40
N ASN A 7 16.11 6.73 23.68
CA ASN A 7 17.20 5.92 24.19
C ASN A 7 18.43 6.06 23.27
N GLN A 8 19.52 5.36 23.59
CA GLN A 8 20.78 5.43 22.84
C GLN A 8 20.64 5.11 21.35
N ASN A 9 19.61 4.34 20.97
CA ASN A 9 19.41 3.85 19.61
C ASN A 9 18.21 4.51 18.91
N GLN A 10 17.44 5.40 19.57
CA GLN A 10 16.25 5.98 18.97
C GLN A 10 15.97 7.41 19.39
N GLY A 11 15.63 8.24 18.41
CA GLY A 11 15.16 9.60 18.66
C GLY A 11 14.22 10.13 17.58
N ILE A 12 13.51 11.21 17.91
CA ILE A 12 12.77 12.03 16.97
C ILE A 12 13.53 13.34 16.71
N TYR A 13 13.59 13.73 15.44
CA TYR A 13 14.32 14.88 14.95
C TYR A 13 13.39 15.72 14.09
N LEU A 14 13.39 17.03 14.31
CA LEU A 14 12.86 17.99 13.34
C LEU A 14 13.97 18.36 12.36
N VAL A 15 13.81 17.94 11.11
CA VAL A 15 14.80 18.12 10.04
C VAL A 15 14.21 18.87 8.85
N ASP A 16 15.08 19.43 8.03
CA ASP A 16 14.77 20.00 6.72
C ASP A 16 14.64 18.86 5.69
N SER A 17 13.54 18.83 4.92
CA SER A 17 13.21 17.70 4.03
C SER A 17 14.26 17.44 2.94
N LYS A 18 15.09 18.44 2.58
CA LYS A 18 16.19 18.26 1.62
C LYS A 18 17.21 17.21 2.08
N ASN A 19 17.34 17.02 3.39
CA ASN A 19 18.25 16.03 3.97
C ASN A 19 17.74 14.59 3.78
N LEU A 20 16.49 14.39 3.35
CA LEU A 20 15.89 13.07 3.13
C LEU A 20 16.18 12.49 1.75
N ILE A 21 16.93 13.21 0.89
CA ILE A 21 17.24 12.75 -0.47
C ILE A 21 18.00 11.41 -0.48
N HIS A 22 18.80 11.16 0.56
CA HIS A 22 19.61 9.95 0.73
C HIS A 22 18.88 8.81 1.46
N VAL A 23 17.60 8.98 1.80
CA VAL A 23 16.81 7.95 2.48
C VAL A 23 16.12 7.09 1.44
N ASP A 24 16.44 5.80 1.41
CA ASP A 24 15.82 4.85 0.49
C ASP A 24 14.51 4.28 1.06
N ASN A 25 13.66 3.76 0.18
CA ASN A 25 12.51 2.99 0.64
C ASN A 25 12.97 1.61 1.09
N TRP A 26 12.51 1.19 2.27
CA TRP A 26 12.73 -0.18 2.71
C TRP A 26 12.05 -1.16 1.75
N ILE A 27 12.73 -2.27 1.43
CA ILE A 27 12.30 -3.24 0.41
C ILE A 27 10.94 -3.89 0.71
N TYR A 28 10.54 -3.87 1.98
CA TYR A 28 9.29 -4.44 2.46
C TYR A 28 8.14 -3.43 2.53
N ASN A 29 8.36 -2.17 2.13
CA ASN A 29 7.26 -1.22 2.04
C ASN A 29 6.33 -1.51 0.87
N ARG A 30 5.07 -1.11 1.02
CA ARG A 30 4.12 -1.02 -0.10
C ARG A 30 4.66 -0.03 -1.15
N PRO A 31 4.48 -0.30 -2.46
CA PRO A 31 4.79 0.70 -3.49
C PRO A 31 4.01 2.00 -3.28
N CYS A 32 4.65 3.15 -3.49
CA CYS A 32 3.97 4.43 -3.42
C CYS A 32 2.84 4.53 -4.46
N GLU A 33 1.65 4.95 -4.04
CA GLU A 33 0.56 5.26 -4.94
C GLU A 33 0.69 6.71 -5.46
N PRO A 34 0.76 6.95 -6.78
CA PRO A 34 0.93 8.29 -7.33
C PRO A 34 -0.16 9.28 -6.90
N ASN A 35 -1.44 8.84 -6.86
CA ASN A 35 -2.54 9.70 -6.45
C ASN A 35 -2.39 10.17 -5.01
N ARG A 36 -2.05 9.25 -4.11
CA ARG A 36 -1.82 9.58 -2.69
C ARG A 36 -0.59 10.47 -2.49
N VAL A 37 0.47 10.25 -3.26
CA VAL A 37 1.66 11.13 -3.27
C VAL A 37 1.25 12.55 -3.70
N ASN A 38 0.46 12.68 -4.78
CA ASN A 38 -0.02 13.98 -5.25
C ASN A 38 -0.95 14.67 -4.25
N GLU A 39 -1.88 13.95 -3.62
CA GLU A 39 -2.73 14.48 -2.55
C GLU A 39 -1.90 15.06 -1.39
N ILE A 40 -0.86 14.33 -0.97
CA ILE A 40 0.06 14.80 0.09
C ILE A 40 0.86 16.03 -0.36
N LYS A 41 1.35 16.05 -1.61
CA LYS A 41 2.09 17.20 -2.16
C LYS A 41 1.23 18.46 -2.14
N ASN A 42 0.02 18.38 -2.71
CA ASN A 42 -0.90 19.52 -2.76
C ASN A 42 -1.19 20.06 -1.35
N TYR A 43 -1.44 19.16 -0.38
CA TYR A 43 -1.66 19.56 1.01
C TYR A 43 -0.46 20.30 1.62
N ILE A 44 0.77 19.80 1.41
CA ILE A 44 1.99 20.45 1.92
C ILE A 44 2.21 21.81 1.25
N GLU A 45 1.98 21.92 -0.06
CA GLU A 45 2.11 23.18 -0.80
C GLU A 45 1.09 24.23 -0.33
N GLU A 46 -0.16 23.81 -0.06
CA GLU A 46 -1.23 24.69 0.40
C GLU A 46 -1.02 25.17 1.85
N THR A 47 -0.54 24.30 2.73
CA THR A 47 -0.49 24.57 4.18
C THR A 47 0.89 24.91 4.71
N GLY A 48 1.95 24.50 4.00
CA GLY A 48 3.32 24.52 4.49
C GLY A 48 3.61 23.51 5.61
N ILE A 49 2.68 22.58 5.88
CA ILE A 49 2.75 21.65 7.02
C ILE A 49 2.96 20.23 6.50
N VAL A 50 3.89 19.51 7.12
CA VAL A 50 4.10 18.08 6.90
C VAL A 50 3.54 17.30 8.08
N ASP A 51 2.42 16.63 7.87
CA ASP A 51 1.77 15.88 8.93
C ASP A 51 2.40 14.50 9.19
N GLY A 52 2.46 14.16 10.48
CA GLY A 52 2.96 12.90 11.00
C GLY A 52 4.48 12.77 11.00
N VAL A 53 4.95 11.59 11.44
CA VAL A 53 6.38 11.25 11.54
C VAL A 53 6.78 10.30 10.42
N ILE A 54 7.96 10.49 9.81
CA ILE A 54 8.57 9.51 8.90
C ILE A 54 9.51 8.64 9.73
N TYR A 55 9.36 7.32 9.65
CA TYR A 55 10.16 6.39 10.42
C TYR A 55 11.28 5.80 9.56
N ILE A 56 12.50 5.98 10.03
CA ILE A 56 13.74 5.65 9.34
C ILE A 56 14.57 4.74 10.24
N TYR A 57 15.17 3.70 9.69
CA TYR A 57 16.26 3.02 10.37
C TYR A 57 17.60 3.37 9.75
N GLU A 58 18.61 3.47 10.61
CA GLU A 58 20.01 3.72 10.25
C GLU A 58 20.78 2.41 10.45
N ILE A 59 21.47 1.95 9.41
CA ILE A 59 22.31 0.74 9.44
C ILE A 59 23.69 1.05 8.85
N MET A 60 24.73 0.43 9.40
CA MET A 60 26.08 0.54 8.86
C MET A 60 26.36 -0.61 7.87
N ILE A 61 26.63 -0.28 6.61
CA ILE A 61 26.96 -1.23 5.55
C ILE A 61 28.30 -0.80 4.95
N ASN A 62 29.31 -1.67 5.00
CA ASN A 62 30.65 -1.41 4.47
C ASN A 62 31.27 -0.08 4.98
N ASN A 63 31.11 0.22 6.28
CA ASN A 63 31.51 1.47 6.94
C ASN A 63 30.75 2.74 6.52
N ASP A 64 29.70 2.62 5.71
CA ASP A 64 28.81 3.74 5.37
C ASP A 64 27.47 3.60 6.07
N TYR A 65 26.94 4.71 6.59
CA TYR A 65 25.58 4.76 7.10
C TYR A 65 24.58 4.79 5.94
N LYS A 66 23.62 3.87 5.97
CA LYS A 66 22.46 3.82 5.08
C LYS A 66 21.19 4.09 5.89
N TYR A 67 20.25 4.75 5.23
CA TYR A 67 18.99 5.16 5.84
C TYR A 67 17.84 4.62 5.02
N TYR A 68 16.94 3.92 5.67
CA TYR A 68 15.79 3.32 5.01
C TYR A 68 14.51 3.72 5.72
N CYS A 69 13.58 4.30 4.97
CA CYS A 69 12.25 4.61 5.43
C CYS A 69 11.43 3.33 5.50
N TYR A 70 10.98 2.96 6.69
CA TYR A 70 10.12 1.81 6.91
C TYR A 70 8.67 2.22 7.22
N ASP A 71 8.38 3.49 7.53
CA ASP A 71 6.99 3.99 7.55
C ASP A 71 6.94 5.47 7.16
N GLY A 72 5.88 5.88 6.47
CA GLY A 72 5.74 7.20 5.87
C GLY A 72 6.33 7.34 4.46
N ASN A 73 6.47 6.22 3.72
CA ASN A 73 7.04 6.20 2.36
C ASN A 73 6.35 7.14 1.35
N HIS A 74 5.02 7.26 1.38
CA HIS A 74 4.30 8.20 0.52
C HIS A 74 4.65 9.66 0.83
N ARG A 75 4.85 9.99 2.12
CA ARG A 75 5.30 11.32 2.56
C ARG A 75 6.74 11.58 2.19
N LEU A 76 7.63 10.59 2.35
CA LEU A 76 9.00 10.67 1.87
C LEU A 76 9.04 10.95 0.35
N GLN A 77 8.26 10.21 -0.42
CA GLN A 77 8.18 10.38 -1.87
C GLN A 77 7.65 11.76 -2.26
N ALA A 78 6.57 12.22 -1.62
CA ALA A 78 6.03 13.56 -1.82
C ALA A 78 7.10 14.64 -1.57
N LEU A 79 7.81 14.56 -0.43
CA LEU A 79 8.86 15.52 -0.08
C LEU A 79 10.05 15.51 -1.04
N LYS A 80 10.39 14.36 -1.63
CA LYS A 80 11.44 14.26 -2.66
C LYS A 80 11.05 14.91 -3.99
N GLU A 81 9.75 14.99 -4.28
CA GLU A 81 9.22 15.58 -5.51
C GLU A 81 8.90 17.08 -5.39
N LEU A 82 8.87 17.62 -4.17
CA LEU A 82 8.66 19.05 -3.93
C LEU A 82 9.97 19.83 -4.18
N THR A 83 9.84 21.00 -4.79
CA THR A 83 10.99 21.89 -5.07
C THR A 83 11.41 22.69 -3.84
N GLN A 84 10.44 23.05 -3.00
CA GLN A 84 10.66 23.73 -1.72
C GLN A 84 10.92 22.71 -0.61
N SER A 85 11.76 23.09 0.35
CA SER A 85 11.97 22.30 1.55
C SER A 85 11.02 22.68 2.69
N TYR A 86 10.61 21.67 3.45
CA TYR A 86 9.72 21.81 4.59
C TYR A 86 10.31 21.16 5.85
N PRO A 87 10.04 21.72 7.04
CA PRO A 87 10.36 21.04 8.29
C PRO A 87 9.52 19.76 8.43
N VAL A 88 10.17 18.64 8.74
CA VAL A 88 9.53 17.33 8.90
C VAL A 88 10.05 16.61 10.14
N LEU A 89 9.15 15.95 10.84
CA LEU A 89 9.49 15.08 11.96
C LEU A 89 9.91 13.71 11.43
N ILE A 90 11.10 13.28 11.81
CA ILE A 90 11.60 11.93 11.53
C ILE A 90 11.90 11.19 12.82
N ASN A 91 11.62 9.90 12.85
CA ASN A 91 12.10 8.99 13.88
C ASN A 91 13.27 8.19 13.30
N ILE A 92 14.45 8.29 13.89
CA ILE A 92 15.61 7.48 13.50
C ILE A 92 15.79 6.38 14.53
N TYR A 93 15.87 5.13 14.06
CA TYR A 93 16.21 3.97 14.86
C TYR A 93 17.51 3.33 14.35
N LYS A 94 18.54 3.34 15.19
CA LYS A 94 19.85 2.78 14.87
C LYS A 94 19.85 1.28 15.09
N ILE A 95 20.32 0.54 14.10
CA ILE A 95 20.50 -0.92 14.16
C ILE A 95 21.92 -1.29 13.75
N ASP A 96 22.46 -2.31 14.42
CA ASP A 96 23.83 -2.72 14.16
C ASP A 96 23.91 -3.63 12.92
N LYS A 97 23.05 -4.66 12.80
CA LYS A 97 23.01 -5.62 11.66
C LYS A 97 21.71 -6.39 11.44
N ASP A 98 20.75 -6.36 12.37
CA ASP A 98 19.64 -7.32 12.39
C ASP A 98 18.35 -6.72 11.81
N ASP A 99 17.97 -7.20 10.64
CA ASP A 99 16.74 -6.81 9.93
C ASP A 99 15.48 -7.25 10.71
N GLU A 100 15.52 -8.33 11.50
CA GLU A 100 14.33 -8.86 12.22
C GLU A 100 13.76 -7.84 13.22
N LYS A 101 14.62 -7.08 13.90
CA LYS A 101 14.18 -6.03 14.84
C LYS A 101 13.42 -4.89 14.15
N ILE A 102 13.72 -4.60 12.87
CA ILE A 102 12.96 -3.62 12.08
C ILE A 102 11.61 -4.20 11.70
N LYS A 103 11.56 -5.47 11.29
CA LYS A 103 10.32 -6.20 10.99
C LYS A 103 9.34 -6.13 12.16
N ASP A 104 9.79 -6.50 13.36
CA ASP A 104 8.99 -6.42 14.59
C ASP A 104 8.47 -5.02 14.89
N LYS A 105 9.32 -4.00 14.69
CA LYS A 105 8.97 -2.62 14.99
C LYS A 105 7.98 -2.05 13.98
N PHE A 106 8.15 -2.38 12.70
CA PHE A 106 7.22 -2.05 11.64
C PHE A 106 5.85 -2.70 11.87
N ILE A 107 5.80 -3.98 12.26
CA ILE A 107 4.55 -4.66 12.63
C ILE A 107 3.89 -3.93 13.81
N LYS A 108 4.66 -3.63 14.86
CA LYS A 108 4.16 -2.93 16.07
C LYS A 108 3.60 -1.54 15.76
N LEU A 109 4.28 -0.76 14.91
CA LEU A 109 3.83 0.57 14.48
C LEU A 109 2.57 0.50 13.63
N ASN A 110 2.47 -0.52 12.77
CA ASN A 110 1.31 -0.74 11.93
C ASN A 110 0.19 -1.55 12.60
N MET A 111 0.21 -1.83 13.90
CA MET A 111 -0.89 -2.59 14.54
C MET A 111 -2.26 -1.87 14.48
N ALA A 112 -2.30 -0.58 14.18
CA ALA A 112 -3.55 0.14 13.92
C ALA A 112 -4.15 -0.15 12.52
N ASN A 113 -3.32 -0.52 11.54
CA ASN A 113 -3.69 -0.97 10.19
C ASN A 113 -2.69 -2.07 9.78
N PRO A 114 -2.93 -3.34 10.17
CA PRO A 114 -1.94 -4.40 10.07
C PRO A 114 -1.43 -4.50 8.63
N VAL A 115 -0.13 -4.24 8.46
CA VAL A 115 0.55 -4.66 7.23
C VAL A 115 0.62 -6.17 7.31
N PRO A 116 0.15 -6.89 6.29
CA PRO A 116 0.13 -8.35 6.34
C PRO A 116 1.51 -8.92 6.67
N GLU A 117 1.56 -9.99 7.48
CA GLU A 117 2.75 -10.76 7.92
C GLU A 117 3.69 -11.21 6.76
N LEU A 118 3.19 -11.06 5.54
CA LEU A 118 3.65 -11.51 4.24
C LEU A 118 4.92 -10.86 3.72
N TYR A 119 5.35 -9.76 4.34
CA TYR A 119 6.61 -9.11 3.98
C TYR A 119 7.80 -9.73 4.71
N PHE A 120 7.58 -10.72 5.58
CA PHE A 120 8.63 -11.21 6.47
C PHE A 120 9.01 -12.67 6.25
N ASP A 121 8.28 -13.38 5.39
CA ASP A 121 8.46 -14.80 5.15
C ASP A 121 9.18 -15.06 3.80
N ASP A 122 10.39 -15.62 3.87
CA ASP A 122 11.22 -15.99 2.71
C ASP A 122 10.71 -17.25 1.98
N ASN A 123 9.57 -17.79 2.40
CA ASN A 123 8.89 -18.88 1.70
C ASN A 123 8.61 -18.49 0.25
N THR A 124 9.30 -19.13 -0.71
CA THR A 124 9.18 -18.89 -2.16
C THR A 124 7.71 -18.89 -2.65
N LYS A 125 6.86 -19.67 -1.99
CA LYS A 125 5.43 -19.77 -2.25
C LYS A 125 4.68 -18.45 -1.98
N ILE A 126 5.01 -17.76 -0.89
CA ILE A 126 4.44 -16.47 -0.48
C ILE A 126 4.86 -15.38 -1.45
N LEU A 127 6.13 -15.38 -1.87
CA LEU A 127 6.65 -14.43 -2.86
C LEU A 127 5.96 -14.60 -4.22
N VAL A 128 5.73 -15.84 -4.66
CA VAL A 128 4.99 -16.14 -5.90
C VAL A 128 3.54 -15.65 -5.80
N GLN A 129 2.85 -15.91 -4.69
CA GLN A 129 1.48 -15.42 -4.48
C GLN A 129 1.42 -13.89 -4.48
N LYS A 130 2.38 -13.22 -3.83
CA LYS A 130 2.47 -11.76 -3.82
C LYS A 130 2.63 -11.20 -5.24
N ASN A 131 3.56 -11.74 -6.02
CA ASN A 131 3.78 -11.32 -7.39
C ASN A 131 2.51 -11.49 -8.25
N ILE A 132 1.79 -12.61 -8.09
CA ILE A 132 0.52 -12.84 -8.77
C ILE A 132 -0.50 -11.76 -8.39
N VAL A 133 -0.66 -11.47 -7.09
CA VAL A 133 -1.62 -10.46 -6.60
C VAL A 133 -1.24 -9.07 -7.11
N ASP A 134 0.03 -8.68 -7.02
CA ASP A 134 0.51 -7.37 -7.49
C ASP A 134 0.24 -7.19 -8.99
N GLU A 135 0.48 -8.22 -9.80
CA GLU A 135 0.18 -8.19 -11.23
C GLU A 135 -1.33 -8.13 -11.53
N VAL A 136 -2.16 -8.86 -10.79
CA VAL A 136 -3.63 -8.83 -10.93
C VAL A 136 -4.19 -7.47 -10.50
N VAL A 137 -3.71 -6.90 -9.41
CA VAL A 137 -4.13 -5.56 -8.95
C VAL A 137 -3.69 -4.49 -9.95
N LYS A 138 -2.48 -4.60 -10.51
CA LYS A 138 -2.03 -3.72 -11.60
C LYS A 138 -2.93 -3.82 -12.82
N TYR A 139 -3.37 -5.04 -13.19
CA TYR A 139 -4.36 -5.23 -14.25
C TYR A 139 -5.67 -4.49 -13.94
N LEU A 140 -6.22 -4.64 -12.74
CA LEU A 140 -7.48 -4.00 -12.32
C LEU A 140 -7.37 -2.47 -12.33
N ILE A 141 -6.24 -1.90 -11.88
CA ILE A 141 -5.96 -0.46 -11.93
C ILE A 141 -5.98 0.04 -13.38
N ASN A 142 -5.29 -0.66 -14.28
CA ASN A 142 -5.21 -0.27 -15.69
C ASN A 142 -6.55 -0.41 -16.40
N LYS A 143 -7.35 -1.42 -16.02
CA LYS A 143 -8.66 -1.68 -16.62
C LYS A 143 -9.74 -0.71 -16.13
N TYR A 144 -9.71 -0.37 -14.84
CA TYR A 144 -10.74 0.43 -14.18
C TYR A 144 -10.16 1.69 -13.51
N PRO A 145 -9.41 2.55 -14.22
CA PRO A 145 -8.73 3.69 -13.62
C PRO A 145 -9.71 4.70 -13.01
N LYS A 146 -10.91 4.86 -13.59
CA LYS A 146 -11.98 5.73 -13.08
C LYS A 146 -12.61 5.24 -11.77
N ASN A 147 -12.43 3.96 -11.43
CA ASN A 147 -12.98 3.35 -10.23
C ASN A 147 -11.94 3.24 -9.12
N LEU A 148 -10.67 3.58 -9.39
CA LEU A 148 -9.62 3.60 -8.37
C LEU A 148 -9.88 4.75 -7.38
N SER A 149 -9.76 4.46 -6.08
CA SER A 149 -9.96 5.42 -5.01
C SER A 149 -8.88 5.28 -3.93
N THR A 150 -8.39 6.42 -3.47
CA THR A 150 -7.45 6.55 -2.34
C THR A 150 -8.13 6.29 -0.98
N SER A 151 -9.47 6.37 -0.91
CA SER A 151 -10.22 6.09 0.32
C SER A 151 -10.11 4.61 0.72
N PRO A 152 -9.85 4.28 2.01
CA PRO A 152 -9.86 2.90 2.49
C PRO A 152 -11.27 2.31 2.56
N ASN A 153 -12.33 3.10 2.38
CA ASN A 153 -13.70 2.62 2.33
C ASN A 153 -14.42 3.27 1.13
N PRO A 154 -14.02 2.94 -0.10
CA PRO A 154 -14.58 3.58 -1.28
C PRO A 154 -16.04 3.19 -1.46
N ARG A 155 -16.86 4.15 -1.90
CA ARG A 155 -18.26 3.86 -2.27
C ARG A 155 -18.27 3.04 -3.55
N LYS A 156 -19.01 1.93 -3.54
CA LYS A 156 -19.21 1.06 -4.71
C LYS A 156 -19.66 1.85 -5.94
N PRO A 157 -19.18 1.53 -7.15
CA PRO A 157 -18.30 0.41 -7.52
C PRO A 157 -16.80 0.74 -7.43
N ASN A 158 -16.41 1.80 -6.73
CA ASN A 158 -15.00 2.15 -6.62
C ASN A 158 -14.26 1.16 -5.70
N PHE A 159 -12.96 1.01 -5.94
CA PHE A 159 -12.09 0.13 -5.17
C PHE A 159 -10.81 0.83 -4.75
N ASN A 160 -10.20 0.29 -3.71
CA ASN A 160 -8.92 0.75 -3.20
C ASN A 160 -7.87 -0.33 -3.47
N ARG A 161 -6.69 0.09 -3.97
CA ARG A 161 -5.59 -0.82 -4.30
C ARG A 161 -5.21 -1.70 -3.12
N ASP A 162 -4.93 -1.09 -1.97
CA ASP A 162 -4.40 -1.78 -0.79
C ASP A 162 -5.43 -2.79 -0.27
N ASN A 163 -6.70 -2.39 -0.13
CA ASN A 163 -7.76 -3.32 0.26
C ASN A 163 -7.93 -4.49 -0.71
N THR A 164 -7.80 -4.23 -2.01
CA THR A 164 -7.93 -5.27 -3.04
C THR A 164 -6.76 -6.24 -2.97
N THR A 165 -5.55 -5.70 -2.75
CA THR A 165 -4.31 -6.47 -2.54
C THR A 165 -4.45 -7.37 -1.32
N ASP A 166 -4.79 -6.79 -0.16
CA ASP A 166 -4.88 -7.49 1.12
C ASP A 166 -5.95 -8.62 1.06
N LYS A 167 -7.11 -8.35 0.44
CA LYS A 167 -8.18 -9.36 0.31
C LYS A 167 -7.85 -10.46 -0.69
N LEU A 168 -7.31 -10.14 -1.87
CA LEU A 168 -6.91 -11.15 -2.87
C LEU A 168 -5.83 -12.05 -2.29
N TYR A 169 -4.85 -11.46 -1.61
CA TYR A 169 -3.79 -12.20 -0.98
C TYR A 169 -4.34 -13.17 0.07
N LYS A 170 -5.14 -12.66 1.03
CA LYS A 170 -5.76 -13.49 2.07
C LYS A 170 -6.52 -14.68 1.47
N TYR A 171 -7.29 -14.42 0.41
CA TYR A 171 -8.02 -15.46 -0.29
C TYR A 171 -7.12 -16.57 -0.89
N LEU A 172 -6.02 -16.19 -1.54
CA LEU A 172 -5.07 -17.16 -2.10
C LEU A 172 -4.34 -17.97 -1.02
N THR A 173 -4.03 -17.35 0.11
CA THR A 173 -3.40 -18.02 1.26
C THR A 173 -4.36 -19.03 1.90
N ASP A 174 -5.61 -18.62 2.16
CA ASP A 174 -6.64 -19.46 2.77
C ASP A 174 -6.92 -20.73 1.94
N LEU A 175 -6.82 -20.63 0.61
CA LEU A 175 -7.01 -21.78 -0.28
C LEU A 175 -5.83 -22.75 -0.35
N ASN A 176 -4.64 -22.33 0.09
CA ASN A 176 -3.39 -23.10 0.06
C ASN A 176 -3.06 -23.77 -1.31
N LYS A 177 -3.61 -23.25 -2.41
CA LYS A 177 -3.41 -23.78 -3.77
C LYS A 177 -2.10 -23.26 -4.37
N THR A 178 -1.33 -24.16 -4.99
CA THR A 178 0.05 -23.88 -5.43
C THR A 178 0.17 -23.56 -6.92
N ASN A 179 -0.87 -23.81 -7.71
CA ASN A 179 -0.83 -23.77 -9.19
C ASN A 179 -1.74 -22.70 -9.78
N ILE A 180 -1.89 -21.57 -9.10
CA ILE A 180 -2.66 -20.44 -9.61
C ILE A 180 -1.70 -19.53 -10.37
N THR A 181 -2.03 -19.21 -11.61
CA THR A 181 -1.32 -18.18 -12.38
C THR A 181 -2.10 -16.87 -12.33
N LYS A 182 -1.41 -15.76 -12.62
CA LYS A 182 -2.07 -14.45 -12.77
C LYS A 182 -3.14 -14.45 -13.86
N GLU A 183 -2.91 -15.16 -14.96
CA GLU A 183 -3.86 -15.26 -16.09
C GLU A 183 -5.14 -15.97 -15.65
N TYR A 184 -5.01 -17.05 -14.87
CA TYR A 184 -6.18 -17.76 -14.34
C TYR A 184 -7.01 -16.85 -13.43
N LEU A 185 -6.35 -16.15 -12.48
CA LEU A 185 -7.05 -15.26 -11.57
C LEU A 185 -7.69 -14.08 -12.30
N ILE A 186 -7.03 -13.48 -13.29
CA ILE A 186 -7.61 -12.44 -14.14
C ILE A 186 -8.85 -12.97 -14.86
N ASN A 187 -8.77 -14.13 -15.50
CA ASN A 187 -9.91 -14.72 -16.23
C ASN A 187 -11.10 -15.01 -15.32
N GLU A 188 -10.86 -15.46 -14.08
CA GLU A 188 -11.94 -15.66 -13.11
C GLU A 188 -12.57 -14.33 -12.67
N LEU A 189 -11.79 -13.28 -12.44
CA LEU A 189 -12.33 -11.95 -12.11
C LEU A 189 -13.15 -11.36 -13.27
N GLU A 190 -12.71 -11.56 -14.51
CA GLU A 190 -13.46 -11.20 -15.72
C GLU A 190 -14.79 -11.96 -15.81
N ARG A 191 -14.75 -13.28 -15.58
CA ARG A 191 -15.95 -14.12 -15.57
C ARG A 191 -16.95 -13.64 -14.51
N ILE A 192 -16.47 -13.26 -13.32
CA ILE A 192 -17.33 -12.73 -12.26
C ILE A 192 -17.91 -11.35 -12.64
N ASN A 193 -17.10 -10.46 -13.22
CA ASN A 193 -17.57 -9.16 -13.70
C ASN A 193 -18.71 -9.32 -14.72
N GLU A 194 -18.55 -10.21 -15.71
CA GLU A 194 -19.58 -10.50 -16.70
C GLU A 194 -20.80 -11.20 -16.09
N TYR A 195 -20.60 -12.10 -15.12
CA TYR A 195 -21.71 -12.70 -14.39
C TYR A 195 -22.54 -11.62 -13.67
N TYR A 196 -21.91 -10.70 -12.95
CA TYR A 196 -22.58 -9.61 -12.26
C TYR A 196 -23.28 -8.65 -13.21
N LYS A 197 -22.63 -8.28 -14.32
CA LYS A 197 -23.24 -7.48 -15.39
C LYS A 197 -24.55 -8.09 -15.90
N ASN A 198 -24.57 -9.42 -16.11
CA ASN A 198 -25.74 -10.13 -16.62
C ASN A 198 -26.76 -10.52 -15.53
N ASN A 199 -26.42 -10.39 -14.26
CA ASN A 199 -27.24 -10.85 -13.12
C ASN A 199 -27.38 -9.77 -12.03
N LEU A 200 -27.60 -8.51 -12.42
CA LEU A 200 -27.68 -7.38 -11.48
C LEU A 200 -28.70 -7.58 -10.34
N THR A 201 -29.80 -8.29 -10.61
CA THR A 201 -30.84 -8.61 -9.62
C THR A 201 -30.33 -9.47 -8.45
N LYS A 202 -29.22 -10.19 -8.63
CA LYS A 202 -28.59 -10.99 -7.57
C LYS A 202 -27.70 -10.17 -6.64
N ILE A 203 -27.35 -8.94 -7.04
CA ILE A 203 -26.49 -8.06 -6.25
C ILE A 203 -27.35 -7.26 -5.28
N LYS A 204 -27.23 -7.58 -3.99
CA LYS A 204 -28.02 -6.91 -2.93
C LYS A 204 -27.45 -5.53 -2.62
N ASN A 205 -28.34 -4.60 -2.24
CA ASN A 205 -28.01 -3.28 -1.69
C ASN A 205 -27.14 -2.41 -2.62
N VAL A 206 -27.45 -2.38 -3.90
CA VAL A 206 -26.76 -1.50 -4.87
C VAL A 206 -27.59 -0.25 -5.11
N SER A 207 -26.99 0.92 -4.92
CA SER A 207 -27.64 2.20 -5.23
C SER A 207 -27.72 2.42 -6.75
N LYS A 208 -28.72 3.18 -7.21
CA LYS A 208 -28.82 3.57 -8.63
C LYS A 208 -27.54 4.26 -9.12
N THR A 209 -26.99 5.19 -8.34
CA THR A 209 -25.74 5.88 -8.66
C THR A 209 -24.55 4.93 -8.80
N SER A 210 -24.48 3.87 -7.99
CA SER A 210 -23.44 2.85 -8.11
C SER A 210 -23.60 2.03 -9.39
N LEU A 211 -24.84 1.68 -9.76
CA LEU A 211 -25.13 0.98 -11.02
C LEU A 211 -24.80 1.84 -12.24
N ASP A 212 -25.20 3.11 -12.24
CA ASP A 212 -24.93 4.04 -13.34
C ASP A 212 -23.42 4.15 -13.59
N LYS A 213 -22.62 4.31 -12.52
CA LYS A 213 -21.15 4.33 -12.61
C LYS A 213 -20.56 3.01 -13.08
N ALA A 214 -21.06 1.87 -12.58
CA ALA A 214 -20.60 0.55 -13.01
C ALA A 214 -20.90 0.33 -14.50
N THR A 215 -22.02 0.87 -14.98
CA THR A 215 -22.44 0.80 -16.38
C THR A 215 -21.55 1.66 -17.27
N GLU A 216 -21.24 2.89 -16.84
CA GLU A 216 -20.32 3.79 -17.56
C GLU A 216 -18.91 3.18 -17.69
N THR A 217 -18.43 2.51 -16.64
CA THR A 217 -17.06 1.99 -16.55
C THR A 217 -16.92 0.50 -16.90
N ASN A 218 -18.04 -0.18 -17.16
CA ASN A 218 -18.13 -1.64 -17.27
C ASN A 218 -17.49 -2.39 -16.07
N CYS A 219 -17.51 -1.77 -14.89
CA CYS A 219 -16.91 -2.26 -13.65
C CYS A 219 -17.99 -2.70 -12.66
N TYR A 220 -18.43 -3.94 -12.78
CA TYR A 220 -19.46 -4.56 -11.94
C TYR A 220 -18.85 -5.37 -10.80
N LEU A 221 -17.57 -5.78 -10.95
CA LEU A 221 -16.82 -6.60 -10.00
C LEU A 221 -16.94 -6.12 -8.55
N PHE A 222 -16.83 -4.82 -8.32
CA PHE A 222 -16.81 -4.21 -6.98
C PHE A 222 -18.18 -3.74 -6.48
N LEU A 223 -19.28 -4.09 -7.15
CA LEU A 223 -20.63 -3.82 -6.65
C LEU A 223 -20.99 -4.67 -5.43
N THR A 224 -20.29 -5.79 -5.24
CA THR A 224 -20.41 -6.64 -4.06
C THR A 224 -19.07 -7.29 -3.75
N ASP A 225 -18.99 -7.96 -2.61
CA ASP A 225 -17.87 -8.81 -2.29
C ASP A 225 -17.84 -10.00 -3.27
N TYR A 226 -16.77 -10.12 -4.05
CA TYR A 226 -16.63 -11.11 -5.13
C TYR A 226 -15.71 -12.27 -4.76
N TYR A 227 -15.02 -12.21 -3.62
CA TYR A 227 -13.96 -13.17 -3.30
C TYR A 227 -14.52 -14.60 -3.16
N ASN A 228 -15.73 -14.74 -2.63
CA ASN A 228 -16.43 -16.02 -2.51
C ASN A 228 -16.92 -16.61 -3.86
N GLU A 229 -16.90 -15.82 -4.94
CA GLU A 229 -17.35 -16.26 -6.28
C GLU A 229 -16.19 -16.75 -7.16
N ILE A 230 -14.94 -16.57 -6.70
CA ILE A 230 -13.75 -17.03 -7.41
C ILE A 230 -13.67 -18.54 -7.30
N LYS A 231 -13.80 -19.24 -8.43
CA LYS A 231 -13.74 -20.70 -8.45
C LYS A 231 -12.30 -21.10 -8.74
N LEU A 232 -11.48 -21.18 -7.70
CA LEU A 232 -10.11 -21.69 -7.77
C LEU A 232 -10.07 -23.19 -7.57
#